data_AF-A0A918BZL2-F1
#
_entry.id   AF-A0A918BZL2-F1
#
_cell.length_a   1.000
_cell.length_b   1.000
_cell.length_c   1.000
_cell.angle_alpha   90.00
_cell.angle_beta   90.00
_cell.angle_gamma   90.00
#
_symmetry.space_group_name_H-M   'P 1'
#
loop_
_entity.id
_entity.type
_entity.pdbx_description
1 polymer ?
#
loop_
_entity_poly.entity_id
_entity_poly.type
_entity_poly.pdbx_seq_one_letter_code
_entity_poly.pdbx_strand_id
1 'polypeptide(L)'
;MAALRECSGWDQVGTVRGTTDVRIRPAVPAGVPGVRKVVDAAFRPHIARIGLVSVPMEADHAANVAAGRVFGRRRRRETRRAPRG
;
A
#
# COMPACT_ATOMS: atom_id res chain seq x y z
N MET A 1 14.46 29.60 -1.01
CA MET A 1 13.93 28.51 -1.85
C MET A 1 14.20 27.19 -1.15
N ALA A 2 13.21 26.61 -0.48
CA ALA A 2 13.36 25.31 0.18
C ALA A 2 13.24 24.22 -0.88
N ALA A 3 14.34 23.50 -1.14
CA ALA A 3 14.32 22.32 -1.99
C ALA A 3 13.41 21.27 -1.33
N LEU A 4 12.34 20.88 -2.01
CA LEU A 4 11.53 19.72 -1.61
C LEU A 4 12.47 18.51 -1.57
N ARG A 5 12.72 18.02 -0.37
CA ARG A 5 13.53 16.82 -0.11
C ARG A 5 12.92 15.67 -0.91
N GLU A 6 13.72 15.07 -1.79
CA GLU A 6 13.30 13.94 -2.63
C GLU A 6 12.57 12.90 -1.77
N CYS A 7 11.38 12.49 -2.20
CA CYS A 7 10.63 11.41 -1.55
C CYS A 7 11.52 10.15 -1.56
N SER A 8 12.06 9.80 -0.40
CA SER A 8 12.94 8.65 -0.21
C SER A 8 12.39 7.42 -0.93
N GLY A 9 13.23 6.75 -1.71
CA GLY A 9 12.87 5.53 -2.43
C GLY A 9 12.26 4.50 -1.48
N TRP A 10 11.08 3.99 -1.84
CA TRP A 10 10.29 3.02 -1.07
C TRP A 10 11.04 1.73 -0.72
N ASP A 11 12.19 1.48 -1.36
CA ASP A 11 13.13 0.39 -1.08
C ASP A 11 13.68 0.42 0.37
N GLN A 12 13.85 1.61 0.96
CA GLN A 12 14.43 1.77 2.30
C GLN A 12 13.47 1.41 3.45
N VAL A 13 12.16 1.32 3.19
CA VAL A 13 11.12 1.05 4.21
C VAL A 13 11.23 -0.36 4.81
N GLY A 14 11.93 -1.28 4.14
CA GLY A 14 12.17 -2.64 4.64
C GLY A 14 13.04 -2.74 5.90
N THR A 15 13.72 -1.66 6.30
CA THR A 15 14.71 -1.67 7.39
C THR A 15 14.18 -1.18 8.75
N VAL A 16 12.92 -0.72 8.82
CA VAL A 16 12.30 -0.29 10.09
C VAL A 16 12.12 -1.50 11.02
N ARG A 17 12.71 -1.46 12.24
CA ARG A 17 12.56 -2.53 13.25
C ARG A 17 11.07 -2.78 13.52
N GLY A 18 10.60 -4.01 13.22
CA GLY A 18 9.19 -4.41 13.24
C GLY A 18 8.60 -4.82 11.87
N THR A 19 9.27 -4.45 10.77
CA THR A 19 8.91 -4.84 9.38
C THR A 19 9.63 -6.12 8.92
N THR A 20 10.42 -6.78 9.75
CA THR A 20 11.25 -7.93 9.35
C THR A 20 10.47 -9.14 8.81
N ASP A 21 9.23 -9.35 9.26
CA ASP A 21 8.33 -10.40 8.72
C ASP A 21 7.50 -9.95 7.50
N VAL A 22 7.64 -8.68 7.14
CA VAL A 22 6.74 -7.98 6.23
C VAL A 22 7.50 -7.47 5.02
N ARG A 23 7.17 -8.01 3.85
CA ARG A 23 7.78 -7.55 2.58
C ARG A 23 6.84 -6.58 1.88
N ILE A 24 7.38 -5.42 1.49
CA ILE A 24 6.71 -4.52 0.56
C ILE A 24 6.97 -5.02 -0.86
N ARG A 25 5.91 -5.10 -1.68
CA ARG A 25 5.99 -5.53 -3.08
C ARG A 25 4.98 -4.75 -3.93
N PRO A 26 5.22 -4.59 -5.25
CA PRO A 26 4.21 -4.08 -6.15
C PRO A 26 2.89 -4.84 -6.00
N ALA A 27 1.79 -4.11 -5.99
CA ALA A 27 0.46 -4.71 -5.99
C ALA A 27 0.21 -5.42 -7.33
N VAL A 28 -0.55 -6.50 -7.28
CA VAL A 28 -1.01 -7.25 -8.46
C VAL A 28 -2.48 -6.92 -8.73
N PRO A 29 -3.04 -7.21 -9.92
CA PRO A 29 -4.44 -6.92 -10.23
C PRO A 29 -5.44 -7.44 -9.19
N ALA A 30 -5.19 -8.62 -8.60
CA ALA A 30 -6.02 -9.17 -7.52
C ALA A 30 -6.04 -8.32 -6.23
N GLY A 31 -5.11 -7.39 -6.07
CA GLY A 31 -5.02 -6.46 -4.95
C GLY A 31 -5.90 -5.22 -5.08
N VAL A 32 -6.45 -4.91 -6.27
CA VAL A 32 -7.26 -3.71 -6.52
C VAL A 32 -8.44 -3.55 -5.53
N PRO A 33 -9.21 -4.61 -5.19
CA PRO A 33 -10.27 -4.49 -4.19
C PRO A 33 -9.75 -4.11 -2.80
N GLY A 34 -8.56 -4.58 -2.43
CA GLY A 34 -7.91 -4.22 -1.16
C GLY A 34 -7.46 -2.76 -1.14
N VAL A 35 -6.89 -2.28 -2.24
CA VAL A 35 -6.49 -0.87 -2.40
C VAL A 35 -7.71 0.05 -2.25
N ARG A 36 -8.82 -0.25 -2.95
CA ARG A 36 -10.06 0.52 -2.85
C ARG A 36 -10.59 0.59 -1.42
N LYS A 37 -10.57 -0.53 -0.68
CA LYS A 37 -11.00 -0.56 0.73
C LYS A 37 -10.14 0.33 1.62
N VAL A 38 -8.82 0.31 1.43
CA VAL A 38 -7.90 1.18 2.19
C VAL A 38 -8.15 2.65 1.88
N VAL A 39 -8.30 2.99 0.59
CA VAL A 39 -8.57 4.37 0.16
C VAL A 39 -9.91 4.86 0.70
N ASP A 40 -10.98 4.08 0.58
CA ASP A 40 -12.30 4.44 1.13
C ASP A 40 -12.21 4.66 2.65
N ALA A 41 -11.62 3.73 3.39
CA ALA A 41 -11.48 3.86 4.85
C ALA A 41 -10.66 5.09 5.27
N ALA A 42 -9.60 5.42 4.52
CA ALA A 42 -8.74 6.55 4.83
C ALA A 42 -9.40 7.91 4.52
N PHE A 43 -10.14 8.01 3.41
CA PHE A 43 -10.60 9.30 2.88
C PHE A 43 -12.09 9.58 3.08
N ARG A 44 -12.92 8.56 3.29
CA ARG A 44 -14.36 8.74 3.55
C ARG A 44 -14.68 9.70 4.70
N PRO A 45 -13.90 9.79 5.79
CA PRO A 45 -14.13 10.81 6.83
C PRO A 45 -14.03 12.25 6.33
N HIS A 46 -13.26 12.50 5.26
CA HIS A 46 -13.09 13.84 4.71
C HIS A 46 -14.27 14.28 3.85
N ILE A 47 -14.95 13.34 3.18
CA ILE A 47 -16.20 13.62 2.47
C ILE A 47 -17.24 14.18 3.45
N ALA A 48 -17.38 13.56 4.62
CA ALA A 48 -18.32 14.03 5.64
C ALA A 48 -18.02 15.45 6.15
N ARG A 49 -16.75 15.88 6.07
CA ARG A 49 -16.30 17.19 6.58
C ARG A 49 -16.30 18.29 5.51
N ILE A 50 -15.96 17.94 4.28
CA ILE A 50 -15.70 18.89 3.18
C ILE A 50 -16.79 18.82 2.11
N GLY A 51 -17.58 17.74 2.09
CA GLY A 51 -18.63 17.51 1.10
C GLY A 51 -18.12 17.08 -0.28
N LEU A 52 -16.80 16.94 -0.45
CA LEU A 52 -16.16 16.60 -1.73
C LEU A 52 -15.52 15.22 -1.67
N VAL A 53 -15.70 14.45 -2.75
CA VAL A 53 -14.96 13.21 -2.97
C VAL A 53 -13.51 13.57 -3.27
N SER A 54 -12.59 12.91 -2.57
CA SER A 54 -11.17 13.16 -2.75
C SER A 54 -10.67 12.48 -4.02
N VAL A 55 -9.75 13.12 -4.76
CA VAL A 55 -9.13 12.56 -5.98
C VAL A 55 -8.67 11.09 -5.81
N PRO A 56 -8.05 10.66 -4.68
CA PRO A 56 -7.69 9.26 -4.51
C PRO A 56 -8.87 8.29 -4.59
N MET A 57 -10.07 8.68 -4.14
CA MET A 57 -11.26 7.83 -4.18
C MET A 57 -11.88 7.70 -5.58
N GLU A 58 -11.63 8.68 -6.45
CA GLU A 58 -12.08 8.65 -7.86
C GLU A 58 -11.05 8.05 -8.80
N ALA A 59 -9.79 7.97 -8.37
CA ALA A 59 -8.69 7.48 -9.18
C ALA A 59 -8.92 6.03 -9.64
N ASP A 60 -8.56 5.75 -10.91
CA ASP A 60 -8.56 4.38 -11.42
C ASP A 60 -7.46 3.56 -10.73
N HIS A 61 -7.86 2.82 -9.70
CA HIS A 61 -6.96 1.97 -8.94
C HIS A 61 -6.40 0.81 -9.77
N ALA A 62 -7.12 0.31 -10.77
CA ALA A 62 -6.64 -0.76 -11.63
C ALA A 62 -5.52 -0.25 -12.54
N ALA A 63 -5.69 0.92 -13.16
CA ALA A 63 -4.66 1.57 -13.96
C ALA A 63 -3.42 1.91 -13.13
N ASN A 64 -3.60 2.40 -11.90
CA ASN A 64 -2.49 2.67 -10.99
C ASN A 64 -1.70 1.42 -10.61
N VAL A 65 -2.38 0.29 -10.40
CA VAL A 65 -1.75 -1.01 -10.14
C VAL A 65 -1.03 -1.54 -11.37
N ALA A 66 -1.66 -1.47 -12.55
CA ALA A 66 -1.06 -1.89 -13.82
C ALA A 66 0.20 -1.07 -14.15
N ALA A 67 0.20 0.23 -13.81
CA ALA A 67 1.35 1.11 -13.96
C ALA A 67 2.43 0.94 -12.88
N GLY A 68 2.28 0.00 -11.93
CA GLY A 68 3.27 -0.27 -10.89
C GLY A 68 3.40 0.83 -9.83
N ARG A 69 2.40 1.70 -9.68
CA ARG A 69 2.44 2.83 -8.73
C ARG A 69 2.00 2.47 -7.31
N VAL A 70 1.45 1.27 -7.12
CA VAL A 70 0.87 0.84 -5.84
C VAL A 70 1.67 -0.30 -5.26
N PHE A 71 2.01 -0.20 -3.97
CA PHE A 71 2.76 -1.20 -3.23
C PHE A 71 1.94 -1.72 -2.06
N GLY A 72 1.97 -3.04 -1.89
CA GLY A 72 1.26 -3.76 -0.86
C GLY A 72 2.21 -4.41 0.13
N ARG A 73 1.69 -4.59 1.34
CA ARG A 73 2.34 -5.31 2.42
C ARG A 73 2.02 -6.80 2.33
N ARG A 74 3.02 -7.66 2.17
CA ARG A 74 2.86 -9.12 2.20
C ARG A 74 3.61 -9.70 3.38
N ARG A 75 2.91 -10.40 4.28
CA ARG A 75 3.60 -11.22 5.29
C ARG A 75 4.38 -12.33 4.61
N ARG A 76 5.56 -12.63 5.16
CA ARG A 76 6.30 -13.83 4.81
C ARG A 76 5.40 -15.02 5.18
N ARG A 77 5.08 -15.88 4.21
CA ARG A 77 4.46 -17.16 4.53
C ARG A 77 5.51 -17.99 5.26
N GLU A 78 5.27 -18.25 6.53
CA GLU A 78 6.07 -19.21 7.28
C GLU A 78 5.71 -20.61 6.77
N THR A 79 6.65 -21.25 6.09
CA THR A 79 6.53 -22.68 5.77
C THR A 79 6.57 -23.43 7.10
N ARG A 80 5.40 -23.87 7.59
CA ARG A 80 5.30 -24.78 8.73
C ARG A 80 6.08 -26.05 8.36
N ARG A 81 7.31 -26.17 8.84
CA ARG A 81 8.12 -27.38 8.70
C ARG A 81 7.43 -28.45 9.55
N ALA A 82 7.01 -29.54 8.92
CA ALA A 82 6.45 -30.68 9.65
C ALA A 82 7.47 -31.17 10.70
N PRO A 83 7.02 -31.57 11.90
CA PRO A 83 7.94 -32.12 12.90
C PRO A 83 8.62 -33.36 12.31
N ARG A 84 9.95 -33.40 12.39
CA ARG A 84 10.70 -34.63 12.17
C ARG A 84 10.46 -35.50 13.40
N GLY A 85 9.82 -36.65 13.20
CA GLY A 85 9.71 -37.70 14.20
C GLY A 85 11.06 -38.35 14.48
#